data_AF-A0A9D7D3I1-F1
#
_entry.id   AF-A0A9D7D3I1-F1
#
_cell.length_a   1.000
_cell.length_b   1.000
_cell.length_c   1.000
_cell.angle_alpha   90.00
_cell.angle_beta   90.00
_cell.angle_gamma   90.00
#
_symmetry.space_group_name_H-M   'P 1'
#
loop_
_entity.id
_entity.type
_entity.pdbx_description
1 polymer ?
#
loop_
_entity_poly.entity_id
_entity_poly.type
_entity_poly.pdbx_seq_one_letter_code
_entity_poly.pdbx_strand_id
1 'polypeptide(L)'
;MSRSITSSLTLVASLFLASSASAQQAPAAAAPTQPASSAPAANGEFVAPLQQQTQPSYVPQSVALSGPATIGDYEEGAPMPAGYHPERRTRRGLVIGGAVTFGTLYLISAMSAAIAADTTSYQCADGSYPYGSTANCRRASNPLAALYAPVVGPFIQMASTDSSTGRMFLAIDGAAQAAGAAMFIYGLASPKTVLVRNDLGSVRVVPQVAKGSSGVALVGEF
;
A
#
# COMPACT_ATOMS: atom_id res chain seq x y z
N MET A 1 -33.23 45.57 -7.80
CA MET A 1 -33.70 44.22 -8.15
C MET A 1 -32.71 43.20 -7.60
N SER A 2 -33.01 42.63 -6.43
CA SER A 2 -32.16 41.64 -5.74
C SER A 2 -32.49 40.25 -6.28
N ARG A 3 -31.50 39.52 -6.79
CA ARG A 3 -31.66 38.11 -7.16
C ARG A 3 -30.84 37.24 -6.20
N SER A 4 -31.55 36.62 -5.26
CA SER A 4 -31.02 35.54 -4.43
C SER A 4 -30.69 34.33 -5.30
N ILE A 5 -29.44 33.90 -5.28
CA ILE A 5 -28.98 32.65 -5.89
C ILE A 5 -28.94 31.59 -4.78
N THR A 6 -30.00 30.79 -4.68
CA THR A 6 -30.04 29.55 -3.91
C THR A 6 -29.25 28.48 -4.64
N SER A 7 -28.04 28.17 -4.15
CA SER A 7 -27.20 27.08 -4.65
C SER A 7 -27.43 25.85 -3.77
N SER A 8 -28.18 24.87 -4.30
CA SER A 8 -28.44 23.58 -3.66
C SER A 8 -27.25 22.66 -3.90
N LEU A 9 -26.46 22.39 -2.86
CA LEU A 9 -25.33 21.47 -2.88
C LEU A 9 -25.82 20.04 -2.60
N THR A 10 -26.08 19.27 -3.64
CA THR A 10 -26.47 17.85 -3.52
C THR A 10 -25.20 16.99 -3.47
N LEU A 11 -24.86 16.50 -2.28
CA LEU A 11 -23.73 15.59 -2.04
C LEU A 11 -24.15 14.15 -2.39
N VAL A 12 -23.68 13.61 -3.51
CA VAL A 12 -23.83 12.18 -3.85
C VAL A 12 -22.49 11.49 -3.61
N ALA A 13 -22.40 10.75 -2.50
CA ALA A 13 -21.26 9.90 -2.18
C ALA A 13 -21.77 8.46 -2.03
N SER A 14 -21.56 7.61 -3.03
CA SER A 14 -21.70 6.15 -2.93
C SER A 14 -21.11 5.47 -4.16
N LEU A 15 -19.86 5.00 -4.09
CA LEU A 15 -19.36 3.95 -4.98
C LEU A 15 -18.39 3.05 -4.21
N PHE A 16 -18.93 2.07 -3.50
CA PHE A 16 -18.15 0.94 -2.98
C PHE A 16 -18.20 -0.18 -4.03
N LEU A 17 -17.11 -0.33 -4.80
CA LEU A 17 -16.89 -1.51 -5.64
C LEU A 17 -16.24 -2.61 -4.79
N ALA A 18 -17.05 -3.58 -4.37
CA ALA A 18 -16.56 -4.81 -3.76
C ALA A 18 -15.95 -5.70 -4.86
N SER A 19 -14.63 -5.94 -4.79
CA SER A 19 -13.95 -6.93 -5.62
C SER A 19 -14.10 -8.31 -4.99
N SER A 20 -14.85 -9.20 -5.63
CA SER A 20 -14.93 -10.61 -5.29
C SER A 20 -13.73 -11.35 -5.89
N ALA A 21 -12.83 -11.86 -5.04
CA ALA A 21 -11.77 -12.76 -5.44
C ALA A 21 -12.33 -14.19 -5.55
N SER A 22 -12.30 -14.78 -6.74
CA SER A 22 -12.62 -16.20 -6.95
C SER A 22 -11.43 -17.07 -6.55
N ALA A 23 -11.63 -17.99 -5.62
CA ALA A 23 -10.63 -18.99 -5.25
C ALA A 23 -10.48 -20.03 -6.38
N GLN A 24 -9.29 -20.11 -6.97
CA GLN A 24 -8.90 -21.15 -7.92
C GLN A 24 -8.68 -22.47 -7.16
N GLN A 25 -9.38 -23.54 -7.56
CA GLN A 25 -9.29 -24.85 -6.95
C GLN A 25 -7.93 -25.51 -7.26
N ALA A 26 -7.21 -25.94 -6.22
CA ALA A 26 -5.90 -26.57 -6.35
C ALA A 26 -5.99 -27.98 -6.96
N PRO A 27 -5.08 -28.37 -7.87
CA PRO A 27 -5.00 -29.73 -8.40
C PRO A 27 -4.49 -30.72 -7.36
N ALA A 28 -4.99 -31.95 -7.43
CA ALA A 28 -4.69 -33.05 -6.51
C ALA A 28 -3.20 -33.45 -6.57
N ALA A 29 -2.55 -33.50 -5.41
CA ALA A 29 -1.17 -33.94 -5.26
C ALA A 29 -1.02 -35.45 -5.48
N ALA A 30 -0.03 -35.85 -6.28
CA ALA A 30 0.35 -37.24 -6.53
C ALA A 30 1.05 -37.86 -5.30
N ALA A 31 0.82 -39.16 -5.09
CA ALA A 31 1.38 -39.92 -3.98
C ALA A 31 2.91 -40.09 -4.09
N PRO A 32 3.67 -40.03 -2.98
CA PRO A 32 5.11 -40.25 -2.99
C PRO A 32 5.48 -41.72 -3.21
N THR A 33 6.48 -41.95 -4.05
CA THR A 33 7.14 -43.24 -4.28
C THR A 33 8.02 -43.61 -3.08
N GLN A 34 7.89 -44.85 -2.60
CA GLN A 34 8.73 -45.38 -1.50
C GLN A 34 10.18 -45.58 -1.95
N PRO A 35 11.20 -45.26 -1.12
CA PRO A 35 12.59 -45.58 -1.42
C PRO A 35 12.87 -47.09 -1.32
N ALA A 36 13.78 -47.56 -2.18
CA ALA A 36 14.21 -48.94 -2.30
C ALA A 36 14.80 -49.50 -0.99
N SER A 37 14.45 -50.74 -0.67
CA SER A 37 15.02 -51.51 0.42
C SER A 37 16.52 -51.76 0.19
N SER A 38 17.33 -51.49 1.22
CA SER A 38 18.76 -51.76 1.24
C SER A 38 19.03 -53.27 1.16
N ALA A 39 19.92 -53.67 0.24
CA ALA A 39 20.36 -55.06 0.07
C ALA A 39 21.27 -55.52 1.25
N PRO A 40 21.18 -56.79 1.68
CA PRO A 40 22.04 -57.35 2.72
C PRO A 40 23.46 -57.63 2.20
N ALA A 41 24.47 -57.31 3.02
CA ALA A 41 25.87 -57.63 2.75
C ALA A 41 26.15 -59.14 2.95
N ALA A 42 26.96 -59.72 2.06
CA ALA A 42 27.17 -61.17 1.94
C ALA A 42 28.11 -61.81 2.98
N ASN A 43 28.86 -61.01 3.76
CA ASN A 43 29.84 -61.51 4.72
C ASN A 43 29.57 -60.85 6.07
N GLY A 44 29.11 -61.62 7.05
CA GLY A 44 28.54 -61.17 8.33
C GLY A 44 29.47 -60.46 9.32
N GLU A 45 30.36 -59.59 8.86
CA GLU A 45 31.18 -58.73 9.71
C GLU A 45 30.55 -57.34 9.79
N PHE A 46 29.83 -57.10 10.88
CA PHE A 46 29.26 -55.80 11.20
C PHE A 46 30.35 -54.92 11.83
N VAL A 47 31.06 -54.15 11.00
CA VAL A 47 32.05 -53.18 11.47
C VAL A 47 31.30 -51.93 11.93
N ALA A 48 31.16 -51.73 13.24
CA ALA A 48 30.51 -50.54 13.80
C ALA A 48 31.42 -49.30 13.64
N PRO A 49 30.96 -48.22 12.99
CA PRO A 49 31.76 -47.01 12.82
C PRO A 49 31.97 -46.29 14.17
N LEU A 50 33.24 -46.08 14.54
CA LEU A 50 33.72 -45.44 15.78
C LEU A 50 33.52 -43.92 15.86
N GLN A 51 32.72 -43.34 14.97
CA GLN A 51 32.43 -41.90 14.93
C GLN A 51 30.92 -41.72 14.97
N GLN A 52 30.37 -41.75 16.19
CA GLN A 52 29.01 -41.27 16.42
C GLN A 52 29.06 -39.74 16.38
N GLN A 53 29.01 -39.18 15.17
CA GLN A 53 28.65 -37.77 15.01
C GLN A 53 27.34 -37.58 15.77
N THR A 54 27.36 -36.73 16.79
CA THR A 54 26.16 -36.37 17.54
C THR A 54 25.18 -35.81 16.53
N GLN A 55 24.19 -36.63 16.16
CA GLN A 55 23.17 -36.18 15.24
C GLN A 55 22.50 -34.96 15.87
N PRO A 56 22.37 -33.84 15.15
CA PRO A 56 21.53 -32.75 15.63
C PRO A 56 20.17 -33.37 15.96
N SER A 57 19.73 -33.18 17.21
CA SER A 57 18.52 -33.78 17.77
C SER A 57 17.42 -33.85 16.71
N TYR A 58 17.16 -35.06 16.22
CA TYR A 58 16.17 -35.30 15.19
C TYR A 58 14.80 -35.14 15.84
N VAL A 59 14.29 -33.91 15.80
CA VAL A 59 12.90 -33.64 16.14
C VAL A 59 12.07 -34.25 14.99
N PRO A 60 11.18 -35.22 15.26
CA PRO A 60 10.37 -35.82 14.22
C PRO A 60 9.61 -34.72 13.48
N GLN A 61 9.71 -34.72 12.13
CA GLN A 61 9.11 -33.73 11.23
C GLN A 61 7.60 -33.51 11.48
N SER A 62 6.92 -34.51 12.03
CA SER A 62 5.50 -34.43 12.40
C SER A 62 5.21 -33.39 13.50
N VAL A 63 6.17 -33.07 14.37
CA VAL A 63 5.99 -32.06 15.43
C VAL A 63 6.34 -30.65 14.93
N ALA A 64 7.26 -30.52 13.96
CA ALA A 64 7.58 -29.24 13.32
C ALA A 64 6.44 -28.71 12.43
N LEU A 65 5.51 -29.57 12.01
CA LEU A 65 4.42 -29.22 11.09
C LEU A 65 3.14 -28.71 11.78
N SER A 66 3.04 -28.80 13.11
CA SER A 66 1.81 -28.42 13.84
C SER A 66 1.75 -26.94 14.25
N GLY A 67 2.79 -26.15 13.96
CA GLY A 67 2.85 -24.73 14.31
C GLY A 67 2.06 -23.82 13.34
N PRO A 68 1.67 -22.59 13.74
CA PRO A 68 0.99 -21.65 12.86
C PRO A 68 1.86 -21.26 11.66
N ALA A 69 1.23 -21.04 10.50
CA ALA A 69 1.93 -20.68 9.27
C ALA A 69 2.82 -19.43 9.39
N THR A 70 2.39 -18.47 10.21
CA THR A 70 3.11 -17.21 10.45
C THR A 70 3.01 -16.81 11.91
N ILE A 71 4.12 -16.39 12.51
CA ILE A 71 4.16 -15.80 13.85
C ILE A 71 4.44 -14.31 13.70
N GLY A 72 3.47 -13.49 14.16
CA GLY A 72 3.48 -12.04 13.95
C GLY A 72 4.27 -11.24 14.99
N ASP A 73 4.49 -11.81 16.17
CA ASP A 73 4.98 -11.12 17.38
C ASP A 73 6.44 -11.49 17.68
N TYR A 74 7.25 -11.64 16.63
CA TYR A 74 8.68 -11.93 16.80
C TYR A 74 9.45 -10.66 17.15
N GLU A 75 10.09 -10.65 18.31
CA GLU A 75 11.02 -9.60 18.72
C GLU A 75 12.44 -9.91 18.26
N GLU A 76 13.13 -8.89 17.75
CA GLU A 76 14.50 -9.02 17.28
C GLU A 76 15.43 -9.35 18.45
N GLY A 77 16.03 -10.53 18.41
CA GLY A 77 16.85 -11.07 19.50
C GLY A 77 16.19 -12.20 20.31
N ALA A 78 14.89 -12.45 20.13
CA ALA A 78 14.24 -13.63 20.69
C ALA A 78 14.76 -14.91 19.99
N PRO A 79 14.90 -16.04 20.71
CA PRO A 79 15.33 -17.31 20.11
C PRO A 79 14.32 -17.75 19.04
N MET A 80 14.84 -18.02 17.83
CA MET A 80 14.02 -18.44 16.70
C MET A 80 13.55 -19.88 16.89
N PRO A 81 12.23 -20.15 16.82
CA PRO A 81 11.70 -21.52 16.84
C PRO A 81 12.25 -22.33 15.66
N ALA A 82 12.55 -23.61 15.90
CA ALA A 82 13.00 -24.51 14.85
C ALA A 82 11.95 -24.63 13.73
N GLY A 83 12.40 -24.63 12.47
CA GLY A 83 11.51 -24.74 11.30
C GLY A 83 10.88 -23.43 10.83
N TYR A 84 11.29 -22.28 11.38
CA TYR A 84 10.90 -20.95 10.92
C TYR A 84 12.11 -20.16 10.40
N HIS A 85 11.86 -19.21 9.51
CA HIS A 85 12.83 -18.21 9.08
C HIS A 85 12.23 -16.79 9.18
N PRO A 86 13.06 -15.76 9.41
CA PRO A 86 12.60 -14.39 9.47
C PRO A 86 12.33 -13.84 8.07
N GLU A 87 11.15 -13.27 7.87
CA GLU A 87 10.76 -12.59 6.63
C GLU A 87 10.36 -11.14 6.94
N ARG A 88 10.90 -10.17 6.19
CA ARG A 88 10.48 -8.76 6.29
C ARG A 88 9.21 -8.53 5.47
N ARG A 89 8.13 -8.10 6.13
CA ARG A 89 6.84 -7.77 5.47
C ARG A 89 6.43 -6.33 5.73
N THR A 90 5.98 -5.67 4.68
CA THR A 90 5.42 -4.30 4.74
C THR A 90 4.20 -4.23 5.65
N ARG A 91 4.04 -3.11 6.38
CA ARG A 91 2.87 -2.87 7.25
C ARG A 91 1.65 -2.49 6.41
N ARG A 92 0.99 -3.50 5.83
CA ARG A 92 -0.14 -3.33 4.90
C ARG A 92 -1.24 -2.39 5.42
N GLY A 93 -1.59 -2.46 6.70
CA GLY A 93 -2.62 -1.58 7.29
C GLY A 93 -2.26 -0.10 7.22
N LEU A 94 -1.01 0.26 7.52
CA LEU A 94 -0.51 1.63 7.44
C LEU A 94 -0.42 2.13 5.99
N VAL A 95 0.04 1.27 5.08
CA VAL A 95 0.12 1.61 3.65
C VAL A 95 -1.27 1.83 3.08
N ILE A 96 -2.20 0.90 3.29
CA ILE A 96 -3.56 1.00 2.75
C ILE A 96 -4.30 2.18 3.39
N GLY A 97 -4.26 2.30 4.72
CA GLY A 97 -4.90 3.40 5.44
C GLY A 97 -4.34 4.76 5.02
N GLY A 98 -3.02 4.89 4.99
CA GLY A 98 -2.34 6.11 4.55
C GLY A 98 -2.66 6.48 3.10
N ALA A 99 -2.62 5.51 2.17
CA ALA A 99 -2.91 5.75 0.76
C ALA A 99 -4.37 6.19 0.53
N VAL A 100 -5.34 5.54 1.20
CA VAL A 100 -6.76 5.88 1.06
C VAL A 100 -7.05 7.25 1.67
N THR A 101 -6.57 7.53 2.89
CA THR A 101 -6.78 8.83 3.54
C THR A 101 -6.12 9.96 2.76
N PHE A 102 -4.84 9.83 2.41
CA PHE A 102 -4.12 10.84 1.63
C PHE A 102 -4.75 11.03 0.25
N GLY A 103 -4.97 9.94 -0.49
CA GLY A 103 -5.47 9.98 -1.86
C GLY A 103 -6.87 10.58 -1.96
N THR A 104 -7.78 10.23 -1.05
CA THR A 104 -9.15 10.76 -1.06
C THR A 104 -9.18 12.25 -0.76
N LEU A 105 -8.47 12.68 0.29
CA LEU A 105 -8.44 14.10 0.68
C LEU A 105 -7.78 14.94 -0.41
N TYR A 106 -6.62 14.51 -0.91
CA TYR A 106 -5.96 15.21 -2.01
C TYR A 106 -6.85 15.31 -3.26
N LEU A 107 -7.57 14.25 -3.62
CA LEU A 107 -8.47 14.28 -4.77
C LEU A 107 -9.60 15.29 -4.60
N ILE A 108 -10.16 15.43 -3.39
CA ILE A 108 -11.17 16.45 -3.09
C ILE A 108 -10.58 17.86 -3.21
N SER A 109 -9.37 18.10 -2.69
CA SER A 109 -8.69 19.40 -2.79
C SER A 109 -8.36 19.76 -4.24
N ALA A 110 -7.83 18.79 -5.01
CA ALA A 110 -7.53 18.95 -6.43
C ALA A 110 -8.79 19.17 -7.27
N MET A 111 -9.90 18.48 -6.96
CA MET A 111 -11.19 18.69 -7.62
C MET A 111 -11.73 20.09 -7.33
N SER A 112 -11.60 20.57 -6.10
CA SER A 112 -12.00 21.93 -5.72
C SER A 112 -11.17 22.99 -6.48
N ALA A 113 -9.86 22.75 -6.63
CA ALA A 113 -8.99 23.59 -7.46
C ALA A 113 -9.41 23.59 -8.93
N ALA A 114 -9.82 22.44 -9.48
CA ALA A 114 -10.30 22.30 -10.85
C ALA A 114 -11.61 23.05 -11.09
N ILE A 115 -12.59 22.91 -10.19
CA ILE A 115 -13.86 23.64 -10.25
C ILE A 115 -13.62 25.17 -10.18
N ALA A 116 -12.68 25.61 -9.34
CA ALA A 116 -12.29 27.02 -9.30
C ALA A 116 -11.61 27.49 -10.60
N ALA A 117 -10.82 26.63 -11.26
CA ALA A 117 -10.19 26.95 -12.55
C ALA A 117 -11.25 27.20 -13.65
N ASP A 118 -12.36 26.46 -13.61
CA ASP A 118 -13.45 26.57 -14.59
C ASP A 118 -14.30 27.83 -14.37
N THR A 119 -14.49 28.24 -13.12
CA THR A 119 -15.26 29.44 -12.76
C THR A 119 -14.46 30.74 -12.82
N THR A 120 -13.15 30.64 -13.03
CA THR A 120 -12.25 31.80 -13.13
C THR A 120 -12.60 32.65 -14.36
N SER A 121 -13.05 33.88 -14.13
CA SER A 121 -13.45 34.83 -15.16
C SER A 121 -12.27 35.63 -15.71
N TYR A 122 -12.50 36.30 -16.84
CA TYR A 122 -11.56 37.29 -17.37
C TYR A 122 -11.70 38.60 -16.58
N GLN A 123 -10.57 39.20 -16.23
CA GLN A 123 -10.49 40.48 -15.54
C GLN A 123 -9.80 41.49 -16.46
N CYS A 124 -10.48 42.61 -16.70
CA CYS A 124 -9.98 43.69 -17.55
C CYS A 124 -9.16 44.70 -16.71
N ALA A 125 -8.27 45.45 -17.36
CA ALA A 125 -7.37 46.39 -16.68
C ALA A 125 -8.08 47.51 -15.91
N ASP A 126 -9.34 47.80 -16.26
CA ASP A 126 -10.22 48.76 -15.60
C ASP A 126 -11.04 48.16 -14.44
N GLY A 127 -10.82 46.88 -14.10
CA GLY A 127 -11.58 46.16 -13.08
C GLY A 127 -12.98 45.72 -13.52
N SER A 128 -13.35 45.97 -14.77
CA SER A 128 -14.63 45.54 -15.33
C SER A 128 -14.61 44.07 -15.78
N TYR A 129 -15.80 43.45 -15.84
CA TYR A 129 -15.99 42.16 -16.48
C TYR A 129 -16.27 42.36 -17.97
N PRO A 130 -15.66 41.58 -18.88
CA PRO A 130 -15.80 41.82 -20.31
C PRO A 130 -17.23 41.55 -20.78
N TYR A 131 -17.84 42.56 -21.41
CA TYR A 131 -19.08 42.41 -22.18
C TYR A 131 -18.73 42.56 -23.68
N GLY A 132 -18.64 41.43 -24.39
CA GLY A 132 -18.44 41.38 -25.85
C GLY A 132 -16.99 41.35 -26.35
N SER A 133 -16.03 42.04 -25.71
CA SER A 133 -14.61 42.05 -26.13
C SER A 133 -13.65 41.75 -24.98
N THR A 134 -12.69 40.85 -25.21
CA THR A 134 -11.63 40.47 -24.25
C THR A 134 -10.24 41.00 -24.65
N ALA A 135 -10.16 41.90 -25.64
CA ALA A 135 -8.89 42.36 -26.21
C ALA A 135 -7.90 42.94 -25.18
N ASN A 136 -8.42 43.53 -24.09
CA ASN A 136 -7.63 44.11 -23.00
C ASN A 136 -7.82 43.39 -21.66
N CYS A 137 -8.32 42.14 -21.68
CA CYS A 137 -8.65 41.40 -20.48
C CYS A 137 -7.77 40.15 -20.37
N ARG A 138 -7.30 39.85 -19.16
CA ARG A 138 -6.51 38.63 -18.88
C ARG A 138 -7.35 37.65 -18.09
N ARG A 139 -7.09 36.35 -18.21
CA ARG A 139 -7.70 35.36 -17.33
C ARG A 139 -7.24 35.64 -15.91
N ALA A 140 -8.18 35.77 -14.96
CA ALA A 140 -7.81 35.90 -13.56
C ALA A 140 -7.01 34.66 -13.13
N SER A 141 -6.19 34.80 -12.08
CA SER A 141 -5.51 33.64 -11.49
C SER A 141 -6.52 32.78 -10.74
N ASN A 142 -6.39 31.46 -10.83
CA ASN A 142 -7.24 30.54 -10.07
C ASN A 142 -7.06 30.77 -8.56
N PRO A 143 -8.11 31.17 -7.82
CA PRO A 143 -8.01 31.52 -6.41
C PRO A 143 -7.67 30.33 -5.50
N LEU A 144 -7.85 29.09 -6.00
CA LEU A 144 -7.55 27.84 -5.29
C LEU A 144 -6.37 27.08 -5.91
N ALA A 145 -5.53 27.73 -6.73
CA ALA A 145 -4.42 27.06 -7.42
C ALA A 145 -3.46 26.33 -6.47
N ALA A 146 -3.32 26.81 -5.23
CA ALA A 146 -2.46 26.17 -4.24
C ALA A 146 -2.89 24.73 -3.92
N LEU A 147 -4.19 24.40 -4.01
CA LEU A 147 -4.72 23.08 -3.67
C LEU A 147 -4.30 21.96 -4.65
N TYR A 148 -3.68 22.29 -5.79
CA TYR A 148 -3.02 21.29 -6.64
C TYR A 148 -1.75 20.71 -6.01
N ALA A 149 -1.12 21.43 -5.08
CA ALA A 149 0.02 20.91 -4.34
C ALA A 149 -0.47 20.03 -3.17
N PRO A 150 -0.19 18.71 -3.15
CA PRO A 150 -0.61 17.85 -2.06
C PRO A 150 0.08 18.28 -0.76
N VAL A 151 -0.61 18.09 0.38
CA VAL A 151 -0.14 18.40 1.74
C VAL A 151 0.12 19.88 1.99
N VAL A 152 1.00 20.52 1.22
CA VAL A 152 1.42 21.92 1.39
C VAL A 152 0.36 22.89 0.86
N GLY A 153 -0.39 22.49 -0.17
CA GLY A 153 -1.41 23.32 -0.81
C GLY A 153 -2.46 23.89 0.14
N PRO A 154 -3.12 23.05 0.97
CA PRO A 154 -4.08 23.54 1.96
C PRO A 154 -3.51 24.61 2.91
N PHE A 155 -2.24 24.49 3.31
CA PHE A 155 -1.58 25.48 4.19
C PHE A 155 -1.25 26.78 3.47
N ILE A 156 -0.83 26.72 2.20
CA ILE A 156 -0.65 27.91 1.37
C ILE A 156 -2.00 28.60 1.13
N GLN A 157 -3.04 27.83 0.80
CA GLN A 157 -4.38 28.34 0.55
C GLN A 157 -4.99 28.99 1.80
N MET A 158 -4.64 28.50 2.99
CA MET A 158 -5.08 29.09 4.25
C MET A 158 -4.59 30.53 4.42
N ALA A 159 -3.41 30.87 3.87
CA ALA A 159 -2.87 32.23 3.93
C ALA A 159 -3.60 33.22 3.02
N SER A 160 -4.27 32.73 1.97
CA SER A 160 -5.07 33.53 1.02
C SER A 160 -6.58 33.45 1.27
N THR A 161 -7.01 32.79 2.35
CA THR A 161 -8.44 32.59 2.66
C THR A 161 -8.90 33.56 3.76
N ASP A 162 -9.89 34.41 3.44
CA ASP A 162 -10.43 35.39 4.37
C ASP A 162 -11.45 34.80 5.38
N SER A 163 -12.00 33.62 5.09
CA SER A 163 -12.99 32.95 5.95
C SER A 163 -12.30 32.13 7.06
N SER A 164 -12.60 32.43 8.33
CA SER A 164 -12.13 31.63 9.47
C SER A 164 -12.55 30.16 9.37
N THR A 165 -13.78 29.90 8.92
CA THR A 165 -14.28 28.54 8.68
C THR A 165 -13.49 27.85 7.57
N GLY A 166 -13.23 28.57 6.46
CA GLY A 166 -12.39 28.06 5.37
C GLY A 166 -10.98 27.70 5.84
N ARG A 167 -10.36 28.58 6.65
CA ARG A 167 -9.03 28.34 7.24
C ARG A 167 -9.02 27.11 8.15
N MET A 168 -10.07 26.91 8.96
CA MET A 168 -10.21 25.73 9.80
C MET A 168 -10.31 24.44 8.97
N PHE A 169 -11.14 24.42 7.92
CA PHE A 169 -11.26 23.26 7.04
C PHE A 169 -9.96 22.97 6.30
N LEU A 170 -9.26 23.99 5.80
CA LEU A 170 -7.95 23.84 5.16
C LEU A 170 -6.88 23.34 6.13
N ALA A 171 -6.94 23.74 7.40
CA ALA A 171 -6.03 23.23 8.43
C ALA A 171 -6.25 21.75 8.69
N ILE A 172 -7.52 21.34 8.82
CA ILE A 172 -7.90 19.94 9.02
C ILE A 172 -7.53 19.11 7.78
N ASP A 173 -7.82 19.60 6.57
CA ASP A 173 -7.49 18.95 5.31
C ASP A 173 -5.97 18.75 5.17
N GLY A 174 -5.18 19.81 5.32
CA GLY A 174 -3.72 19.73 5.26
C GLY A 174 -3.12 18.80 6.32
N ALA A 175 -3.62 18.85 7.56
CA ALA A 175 -3.16 17.96 8.64
C ALA A 175 -3.52 16.50 8.37
N ALA A 176 -4.73 16.23 7.89
CA ALA A 176 -5.18 14.88 7.57
C ALA A 176 -4.45 14.30 6.33
N GLN A 177 -4.17 15.12 5.32
CA GLN A 177 -3.29 14.73 4.19
C GLN A 177 -1.87 14.41 4.68
N ALA A 178 -1.30 15.26 5.55
CA ALA A 178 0.01 15.02 6.13
C ALA A 178 0.05 13.72 6.95
N ALA A 179 -0.96 13.47 7.77
CA ALA A 179 -1.09 12.23 8.55
C ALA A 179 -1.22 11.00 7.63
N GLY A 180 -2.05 11.07 6.58
CA GLY A 180 -2.19 10.02 5.58
C GLY A 180 -0.87 9.71 4.86
N ALA A 181 -0.18 10.76 4.41
CA ALA A 181 1.12 10.64 3.75
C ALA A 181 2.18 10.05 4.69
N ALA A 182 2.23 10.51 5.95
CA ALA A 182 3.13 9.98 6.96
C ALA A 182 2.86 8.49 7.24
N MET A 183 1.59 8.09 7.39
CA MET A 183 1.20 6.70 7.57
C MET A 183 1.61 5.83 6.38
N PHE A 184 1.40 6.32 5.16
CA PHE A 184 1.80 5.63 3.94
C PHE A 184 3.31 5.43 3.86
N ILE A 185 4.08 6.51 4.02
CA ILE A 185 5.55 6.50 3.96
C ILE A 185 6.10 5.61 5.07
N TYR A 186 5.60 5.74 6.31
CA TYR A 186 6.04 4.92 7.43
C TYR A 186 5.72 3.43 7.21
N GLY A 187 4.56 3.13 6.64
CA GLY A 187 4.17 1.75 6.31
C GLY A 187 5.12 1.09 5.30
N LEU A 188 5.67 1.87 4.36
CA LEU A 188 6.67 1.44 3.38
C LEU A 188 8.08 1.36 3.97
N ALA A 189 8.47 2.35 4.79
CA ALA A 189 9.83 2.48 5.31
C ALA A 189 10.11 1.60 6.54
N SER A 190 9.08 1.17 7.28
CA SER A 190 9.22 0.38 8.51
C SER A 190 8.58 -1.02 8.36
N PRO A 191 9.23 -1.95 7.62
CA PRO A 191 8.75 -3.33 7.52
C PRO A 191 8.78 -4.00 8.89
N LYS A 192 7.85 -4.93 9.14
CA LYS A 192 7.86 -5.80 10.32
C LYS A 192 8.50 -7.14 9.99
N THR A 193 9.32 -7.65 10.91
CA THR A 193 9.83 -9.02 10.82
C THR A 193 8.73 -9.96 11.28
N VAL A 194 8.38 -10.95 10.47
CA VAL A 194 7.49 -12.05 10.83
C VAL A 194 8.23 -13.36 10.63
N LEU A 195 7.95 -14.35 11.46
CA LEU A 195 8.49 -15.68 11.25
C LEU A 195 7.54 -16.46 10.35
N VAL A 196 8.10 -17.07 9.32
CA VAL A 196 7.36 -17.90 8.37
C VAL A 196 7.91 -19.31 8.43
N ARG A 197 7.00 -20.28 8.38
CA ARG A 197 7.35 -21.70 8.44
C ARG A 197 8.06 -22.12 7.16
N ASN A 198 9.10 -22.96 7.26
CA ASN A 198 9.99 -23.31 6.15
C ASN A 198 9.34 -24.20 5.08
N ASP A 199 8.19 -24.80 5.36
CA ASP A 199 7.41 -25.64 4.43
C ASP A 199 6.45 -24.83 3.55
N LEU A 200 6.30 -23.53 3.79
CA LEU A 200 5.43 -22.67 3.01
C LEU A 200 6.20 -22.08 1.84
N GLY A 201 5.92 -22.61 0.65
CA GLY A 201 6.38 -21.99 -0.60
C GLY A 201 5.90 -20.54 -0.68
N SER A 202 6.75 -19.66 -1.19
CA SER A 202 6.41 -18.24 -1.36
C SER A 202 6.31 -17.91 -2.84
N VAL A 203 5.28 -17.17 -3.24
CA VAL A 203 5.13 -16.63 -4.59
C VAL A 203 5.05 -15.12 -4.47
N ARG A 204 5.95 -14.42 -5.14
CA ARG A 204 6.03 -12.96 -5.17
C ARG A 204 5.82 -12.47 -6.59
N VAL A 205 5.05 -11.41 -6.69
CA VAL A 205 4.85 -10.64 -7.92
C VAL A 205 5.86 -9.51 -7.88
N VAL A 206 6.85 -9.52 -8.78
CA VAL A 206 7.86 -8.47 -8.86
C VAL A 206 7.76 -7.74 -10.20
N PRO A 207 7.81 -6.39 -10.21
CA PRO A 207 7.92 -5.66 -11.46
C PRO A 207 9.27 -5.98 -12.12
N GLN A 208 9.25 -6.27 -13.41
CA GLN A 208 10.45 -6.49 -14.21
C GLN A 208 10.59 -5.32 -15.18
N VAL A 209 11.70 -4.58 -15.08
CA VAL A 209 12.05 -3.51 -16.00
C VAL A 209 13.32 -3.91 -16.76
N ALA A 210 13.21 -4.04 -18.07
CA ALA A 210 14.32 -4.28 -18.97
C ALA A 210 14.29 -3.26 -20.12
N LYS A 211 15.41 -3.10 -20.84
CA LYS A 211 15.50 -2.16 -21.95
C LYS A 211 14.51 -2.55 -23.05
N GLY A 212 13.42 -1.78 -23.18
CA GLY A 212 12.36 -2.00 -24.16
C GLY A 212 11.20 -2.89 -23.70
N SER A 213 11.19 -3.37 -22.44
CA SER A 213 10.04 -4.09 -21.89
C SER A 213 9.83 -3.81 -20.40
N SER A 214 8.57 -3.54 -20.04
CA SER A 214 8.10 -3.51 -18.66
C SER A 214 7.08 -4.63 -18.48
N GLY A 215 7.24 -5.44 -17.45
CA GLY A 215 6.36 -6.57 -17.20
C GLY A 215 6.25 -6.90 -15.73
N VAL A 216 5.60 -8.02 -15.46
CA VAL A 216 5.43 -8.59 -14.13
C VAL A 216 5.99 -10.00 -14.15
N ALA A 217 6.89 -10.31 -13.24
CA ALA A 217 7.42 -11.65 -13.05
C ALA A 217 6.81 -12.28 -11.79
N LEU A 218 6.48 -13.56 -11.88
CA LEU A 218 6.19 -14.40 -10.74
C LEU A 218 7.48 -15.12 -10.34
N VAL A 219 7.94 -14.87 -9.13
CA VAL A 219 9.12 -15.53 -8.57
C VAL A 219 8.67 -16.30 -7.35
N GLY A 220 9.09 -17.55 -7.22
CA GLY A 220 8.78 -18.32 -6.03
C GLY A 220 9.89 -19.26 -5.60
N GLU A 221 9.87 -19.57 -4.32
CA GLU A 221 10.61 -20.69 -3.73
C GLU A 221 9.59 -21.78 -3.39
N PHE A 222 9.89 -22.99 -3.82
CA PHE A 222 9.05 -24.19 -3.71
C PHE A 222 9.87 -25.37 -3.21
#